data_AF-A0A5C3MW96-F1
#
_entry.id   AF-A0A5C3MW96-F1
#
_cell.length_a   1.000
_cell.length_b   1.000
_cell.length_c   1.000
_cell.angle_alpha   90.00
_cell.angle_beta   90.00
_cell.angle_gamma   90.00
#
_symmetry.space_group_name_H-M   'P 1'
#
loop_
_entity.id
_entity.type
_entity.pdbx_description
1 polymer ?
#
loop_
_entity_poly.entity_id
_entity_poly.type
_entity_poly.pdbx_seq_one_letter_code
_entity_poly.pdbx_strand_id
1 'polypeptide(L)'
;MNRPFGAVDVAANLKGAVPKTATQKILLALAEKKEVVQKAYGKTTFFVANQANLDELPAERLAALEVEIKAMDEENAVLAAEVKAASSELAKLKSTPTNDELATQIQDVAQAVDKTHNHLAPLRSGAPLISAAETAQLDADWENWRGEWLRRRNVFKTFWDMATDALPRQDANSLAEDLGIEYDTAEHALLERNALCTSLGAKGKPKK
;
A
#
# COMPACT_ATOMS: atom_id res chain seq x y z
N MET A 1 34.36 35.26 -12.68
CA MET A 1 33.65 34.90 -13.93
C MET A 1 33.88 36.04 -14.92
N ASN A 2 34.77 35.87 -15.92
CA ASN A 2 35.14 36.95 -16.86
C ASN A 2 34.17 37.05 -18.06
N ARG A 3 32.90 36.69 -17.84
CA ARG A 3 31.85 36.74 -18.86
C ARG A 3 31.37 38.19 -19.04
N PRO A 4 31.11 38.67 -20.27
CA PRO A 4 30.51 39.98 -20.49
C PRO A 4 29.07 40.05 -19.98
N PHE A 5 28.69 41.16 -19.35
CA PHE A 5 27.34 41.39 -18.82
C PHE A 5 26.78 42.75 -19.22
N GLY A 6 25.46 42.83 -19.40
CA GLY A 6 24.77 44.11 -19.46
C GLY A 6 24.53 44.67 -18.05
N ALA A 7 24.36 46.00 -17.93
CA ALA A 7 24.11 46.61 -16.62
C ALA A 7 22.84 46.10 -15.91
N VAL A 8 21.85 45.65 -16.69
CA VAL A 8 20.62 45.04 -16.16
C VAL A 8 20.91 43.70 -15.49
N ASP A 9 21.74 42.87 -16.14
CA ASP A 9 22.12 41.55 -15.64
C ASP A 9 23.00 41.67 -14.39
N VAL A 10 23.91 42.65 -14.38
CA VAL A 10 24.73 42.97 -13.20
C VAL A 10 23.84 43.37 -12.02
N ALA A 11 22.89 44.29 -12.23
CA ALA A 11 21.98 44.72 -11.17
C ALA A 11 21.12 43.56 -10.61
N ALA A 12 20.69 42.65 -11.49
CA ALA A 12 19.96 41.45 -11.11
C ALA A 12 20.82 40.46 -10.31
N ASN A 13 22.07 40.22 -10.72
CA ASN A 13 23.02 39.36 -10.01
C ASN A 13 23.41 39.92 -8.63
N LEU A 14 23.39 41.25 -8.48
CA LEU A 14 23.54 41.93 -7.19
C LEU A 14 22.28 41.88 -6.31
N LYS A 15 21.23 41.17 -6.75
CA LYS A 15 19.97 40.94 -6.00
C LYS A 15 19.33 42.21 -5.45
N GLY A 16 19.41 43.31 -6.20
CA GLY A 16 18.82 44.59 -5.81
C GLY A 16 19.63 45.42 -4.81
N ALA A 17 20.84 44.99 -4.43
CA ALA A 17 21.74 45.79 -3.58
C ALA A 17 22.15 47.12 -4.22
N VAL A 18 22.16 47.19 -5.56
CA VAL A 18 22.41 48.42 -6.32
C VAL A 18 21.27 48.64 -7.33
N PRO A 19 20.58 49.80 -7.32
CA PRO A 19 19.55 50.10 -8.30
C PRO A 19 20.06 50.04 -9.74
N LYS A 20 19.20 49.66 -10.69
CA LYS A 20 19.55 49.50 -12.11
C LYS A 20 20.20 50.75 -12.73
N THR A 21 19.68 51.93 -12.41
CA THR A 21 20.21 53.21 -12.88
C THR A 21 21.57 53.55 -12.28
N ALA A 22 21.77 53.24 -11.00
CA ALA A 22 23.05 53.40 -10.32
C ALA A 22 24.10 52.42 -10.87
N THR A 23 23.71 51.16 -11.12
CA THR A 23 24.57 50.13 -11.71
C THR A 23 25.11 50.56 -13.07
N GLN A 24 24.25 51.10 -13.95
CA GLN A 24 24.68 51.64 -15.25
C GLN A 24 25.72 52.76 -15.08
N LYS A 25 25.48 53.72 -14.18
CA LYS A 25 26.41 54.84 -13.94
C LYS A 25 27.76 54.36 -13.39
N ILE A 26 27.74 53.43 -12.46
CA ILE A 26 28.95 52.85 -11.86
C ILE A 26 29.76 52.10 -12.92
N LEU A 27 29.13 51.28 -13.76
CA LEU A 27 29.82 50.54 -14.81
C LEU A 27 30.44 51.47 -15.88
N LEU A 28 29.77 52.57 -16.22
CA LEU A 28 30.34 53.61 -17.09
C LEU A 28 31.57 54.27 -16.45
N ALA A 29 31.48 54.65 -15.17
CA ALA A 29 32.61 55.25 -14.45
C ALA A 29 33.80 54.27 -14.31
N LEU A 30 33.54 52.98 -14.09
CA LEU A 30 34.58 51.95 -14.07
C LEU A 30 35.21 51.74 -15.46
N ALA A 31 34.42 51.92 -16.54
CA ALA A 31 34.92 51.86 -17.90
C ALA A 31 35.83 53.06 -18.22
N GLU A 32 35.48 54.27 -17.74
CA GLU A 32 36.32 55.46 -17.84
C GLU A 32 37.65 55.29 -17.10
N LYS A 33 37.63 54.63 -15.93
CA LYS A 33 38.83 54.26 -15.16
C LYS A 33 39.63 53.10 -15.75
N LYS A 34 39.18 52.49 -16.85
CA LYS A 34 39.77 51.31 -17.50
C LYS A 34 39.84 50.06 -16.61
N GLU A 35 39.03 50.01 -15.55
CA GLU A 35 38.89 48.83 -14.70
C GLU A 35 38.01 47.76 -15.38
N VAL A 36 37.03 48.22 -16.17
CA VAL A 36 36.25 47.38 -17.08
C VAL A 36 36.33 47.90 -18.50
N VAL A 37 36.13 47.02 -19.47
CA VAL A 37 36.01 47.37 -20.88
C VAL A 37 34.53 47.42 -21.23
N GLN A 38 34.09 48.51 -21.85
CA GLN A 38 32.74 48.64 -22.39
C GLN A 38 32.73 48.43 -23.90
N LYS A 39 31.72 47.72 -24.41
CA LYS A 39 31.48 47.57 -25.84
C LYS A 39 29.99 47.69 -26.15
N ALA A 40 29.66 48.61 -27.06
CA ALA A 40 28.30 48.80 -27.53
C ALA A 40 28.00 47.86 -28.70
N TYR A 41 26.86 47.17 -28.62
CA TYR A 41 26.30 46.34 -29.67
C TYR A 41 24.86 46.80 -29.93
N GLY A 42 24.68 47.60 -30.99
CA GLY A 42 23.40 48.24 -31.28
C GLY A 42 22.95 49.15 -30.13
N LYS A 43 21.79 48.85 -29.54
CA LYS A 43 21.21 49.63 -28.42
C LYS A 43 21.71 49.19 -27.04
N THR A 44 22.48 48.10 -26.94
CA THR A 44 22.88 47.51 -25.65
C THR A 44 24.38 47.65 -25.45
N THR A 45 24.80 48.01 -24.23
CA THR A 45 26.21 48.09 -23.84
C THR A 45 26.54 46.93 -22.91
N PHE A 46 27.64 46.24 -23.21
CA PHE A 46 28.18 45.18 -22.38
C PHE A 46 29.46 45.64 -21.72
N PHE A 47 29.66 45.18 -20.49
CA PHE A 47 30.83 45.46 -19.66
C PHE A 47 31.52 44.12 -19.33
N VAL A 48 32.84 44.11 -19.41
CA VAL A 48 33.67 42.94 -19.07
C VAL A 48 34.91 43.41 -18.30
N ALA A 49 35.41 42.59 -17.38
CA ALA A 49 36.67 42.88 -16.69
C ALA A 49 37.80 43.07 -17.72
N ASN A 50 38.63 44.09 -17.52
CA ASN A 50 39.72 44.39 -18.43
C ASN A 50 40.80 43.29 -18.37
N GLN A 51 40.85 42.43 -19.39
CA GLN A 51 41.78 41.30 -19.44
C GLN A 51 43.23 41.75 -19.69
N ALA A 52 43.45 42.97 -20.21
CA ALA A 52 44.80 43.50 -20.40
C ALA A 52 45.51 43.86 -19.08
N ASN A 53 44.76 43.94 -17.98
CA ASN A 53 45.30 44.14 -16.65
C ASN A 53 45.60 42.82 -15.92
N LEU A 54 45.38 41.67 -16.57
CA LEU A 54 45.68 40.36 -16.01
C LEU A 54 47.07 39.93 -16.48
N ASP A 55 47.87 39.37 -15.58
CA ASP A 55 49.19 38.85 -15.91
C ASP A 55 49.09 37.67 -16.89
N GLU A 56 49.90 37.70 -17.93
CA GLU A 56 50.05 36.56 -18.84
C GLU A 56 50.85 35.46 -18.14
N LEU A 57 50.26 34.27 -17.99
CA LEU A 57 50.96 33.12 -17.42
C LEU A 57 51.95 32.54 -18.45
N PRO A 58 53.21 32.26 -18.08
CA PRO A 58 54.14 31.54 -18.93
C PRO A 58 53.63 30.14 -19.28
N ALA A 59 53.94 29.66 -20.50
CA ALA A 59 53.52 28.35 -20.99
C ALA A 59 53.95 27.19 -20.06
N GLU A 60 55.14 27.30 -19.44
CA GLU A 60 55.64 26.32 -18.47
C GLU A 60 54.76 26.21 -17.22
N ARG A 61 54.25 27.35 -16.73
CA ARG A 61 53.35 27.38 -15.57
C ARG A 61 51.98 26.81 -15.92
N LEU A 62 51.48 27.07 -17.14
CA LEU A 62 50.25 26.45 -17.63
C LEU A 62 50.38 24.93 -17.71
N ALA A 63 51.46 24.42 -18.28
CA ALA A 63 51.71 22.98 -18.36
C ALA A 63 51.80 22.33 -16.97
N ALA A 64 52.43 23.00 -16.00
CA ALA A 64 52.48 22.51 -14.61
C ALA A 64 51.09 22.44 -13.97
N LEU A 65 50.25 23.46 -14.16
CA LEU A 65 48.86 23.48 -13.67
C LEU A 65 48.00 22.41 -14.34
N GLU A 66 48.19 22.14 -15.63
CA GLU A 66 47.47 21.06 -16.32
C GLU A 66 47.81 19.67 -15.76
N VAL A 67 49.06 19.45 -15.35
CA VAL A 67 49.47 18.21 -14.67
C VAL A 67 48.84 18.11 -13.28
N GLU A 68 48.83 19.22 -12.53
CA GLU A 68 48.22 19.27 -11.21
C GLU A 68 46.70 19.01 -11.26
N ILE A 69 46.00 19.63 -12.22
CA ILE A 69 44.55 19.42 -12.43
C ILE A 69 44.28 17.94 -12.74
N LYS A 70 45.06 17.33 -13.63
CA LYS A 70 44.88 15.90 -13.95
C LYS A 70 45.11 15.00 -12.74
N ALA A 71 46.15 15.28 -11.95
CA ALA A 71 46.42 14.52 -10.73
C ALA A 71 45.28 14.66 -9.71
N MET A 72 44.76 15.87 -9.52
CA MET A 72 43.61 16.12 -8.63
C MET A 72 42.33 15.46 -9.14
N ASP A 73 42.07 15.47 -10.46
CA ASP A 73 40.90 14.82 -11.05
C ASP A 73 40.96 13.29 -10.88
N GLU A 74 42.14 12.70 -11.04
CA GLU A 74 42.37 11.27 -10.80
C GLU A 74 42.18 10.91 -9.32
N GLU A 75 42.74 11.69 -8.40
CA GLU A 75 42.55 11.50 -6.95
C GLU A 75 41.09 11.63 -6.54
N ASN A 76 40.38 12.65 -7.05
CA ASN A 76 38.95 12.84 -6.82
C ASN A 76 38.13 11.66 -7.34
N ALA A 77 38.47 11.10 -8.50
CA ALA A 77 37.78 9.93 -9.05
C ALA A 77 37.95 8.70 -8.16
N VAL A 78 39.15 8.49 -7.61
CA VAL A 78 39.43 7.40 -6.66
C VAL A 78 38.63 7.59 -5.37
N LEU A 79 38.72 8.76 -4.73
CA LEU A 79 38.00 9.05 -3.49
C LEU A 79 36.47 8.95 -3.68
N ALA A 80 35.94 9.40 -4.81
CA ALA A 80 34.52 9.25 -5.11
C ALA A 80 34.09 7.79 -5.22
N ALA A 81 34.93 6.92 -5.80
CA ALA A 81 34.67 5.49 -5.86
C ALA A 81 34.71 4.83 -4.46
N GLU A 82 35.66 5.22 -3.62
CA GLU A 82 35.77 4.73 -2.23
C GLU A 82 34.55 5.14 -1.38
N VAL A 83 34.12 6.40 -1.48
CA VAL A 83 32.91 6.88 -0.79
C VAL A 83 31.68 6.10 -1.25
N LYS A 84 31.56 5.81 -2.55
CA LYS A 84 30.46 5.01 -3.08
C LYS A 84 30.49 3.57 -2.55
N ALA A 85 31.66 2.95 -2.47
CA ALA A 85 31.81 1.61 -1.91
C ALA A 85 31.47 1.59 -0.40
N ALA A 86 32.05 2.49 0.39
CA ALA A 86 31.83 2.58 1.82
C ALA A 86 30.37 2.91 2.18
N SER A 87 29.72 3.80 1.43
CA SER A 87 28.31 4.11 1.62
C SER A 87 27.39 2.93 1.29
N SER A 88 27.73 2.12 0.26
CA SER A 88 27.00 0.90 -0.05
C SER A 88 27.11 -0.14 1.05
N GLU A 89 28.32 -0.37 1.59
CA GLU A 89 28.53 -1.30 2.70
C GLU A 89 27.82 -0.81 3.99
N LEU A 90 27.90 0.49 4.28
CA LEU A 90 27.18 1.08 5.41
C LEU A 90 25.66 0.89 5.27
N ALA A 91 25.11 1.07 4.06
CA ALA A 91 23.69 0.86 3.81
C ALA A 91 23.29 -0.62 4.03
N LYS A 92 24.11 -1.57 3.59
CA LYS A 92 23.89 -3.01 3.84
C LYS A 92 23.88 -3.30 5.34
N LEU A 93 24.89 -2.84 6.08
CA LEU A 93 25.00 -3.06 7.52
C LEU A 93 23.84 -2.42 8.30
N LYS A 94 23.37 -1.24 7.89
CA LYS A 94 22.20 -0.60 8.51
C LYS A 94 20.88 -1.28 8.17
N SER A 95 20.81 -2.00 7.05
CA SER A 95 19.63 -2.77 6.67
C SER A 95 19.55 -4.13 7.36
N THR A 96 20.65 -4.60 7.95
CA THR A 96 20.66 -5.84 8.73
C THR A 96 20.34 -5.55 10.20
N PRO A 97 19.41 -6.30 10.82
CA PRO A 97 19.14 -6.17 12.24
C PRO A 97 20.36 -6.49 13.08
N THR A 98 20.44 -5.87 14.25
CA THR A 98 21.46 -6.15 15.26
C THR A 98 21.26 -7.55 15.85
N ASN A 99 22.30 -8.09 16.51
CA ASN A 99 22.22 -9.39 17.16
C ASN A 99 21.12 -9.45 18.22
N ASP A 100 20.89 -8.36 18.96
CA ASP A 100 19.85 -8.28 20.00
C ASP A 100 18.44 -8.26 19.38
N GLU A 101 18.27 -7.54 18.26
CA GLU A 101 17.02 -7.54 17.49
C GLU A 101 16.75 -8.92 16.86
N LEU A 102 17.79 -9.58 16.32
CA LEU A 102 17.68 -10.95 15.80
C LEU A 102 17.27 -11.93 16.90
N ALA A 103 17.86 -11.85 18.09
CA ALA A 103 17.50 -12.71 19.21
C ALA A 103 16.02 -12.53 19.59
N THR A 104 15.55 -11.28 19.62
CA THR A 104 14.14 -10.96 19.87
C THR A 104 13.23 -11.53 18.78
N GLN A 105 13.57 -11.32 17.50
CA GLN A 105 12.80 -11.84 16.37
C GLN A 105 12.71 -13.37 16.36
N ILE A 106 13.82 -14.06 16.68
CA ILE A 106 13.84 -15.52 16.79
C ILE A 106 12.90 -15.97 17.90
N GLN A 107 12.94 -15.32 19.06
CA GLN A 107 12.06 -15.63 20.19
C GLN A 107 10.58 -15.43 19.81
N ASP A 108 10.25 -14.33 19.15
CA ASP A 108 8.87 -14.03 18.72
C ASP A 108 8.36 -15.05 17.69
N VAL A 109 9.19 -15.40 16.71
CA VAL A 109 8.86 -16.42 15.70
C VAL A 109 8.69 -17.79 16.34
N ALA A 110 9.56 -18.17 17.27
CA ALA A 110 9.44 -19.43 18.01
C ALA A 110 8.12 -19.51 18.78
N GLN A 111 7.75 -18.43 19.50
CA GLN A 111 6.47 -18.36 20.20
C GLN A 111 5.28 -18.43 19.25
N ALA A 112 5.36 -17.80 18.07
CA ALA A 112 4.30 -17.86 17.07
C ALA A 112 4.14 -19.30 16.53
N VAL A 113 5.25 -19.98 16.22
CA VAL A 113 5.26 -21.37 15.79
C VAL A 113 4.61 -22.26 16.84
N ASP A 114 5.01 -22.13 18.11
CA ASP A 114 4.45 -22.93 19.21
C ASP A 114 2.95 -22.71 19.38
N LYS A 115 2.50 -21.45 19.33
CA LYS A 115 1.06 -21.11 19.39
C LYS A 115 0.30 -21.76 18.24
N THR A 116 0.80 -21.65 17.01
CA THR A 116 0.17 -22.27 15.84
C THR A 116 0.14 -23.78 15.98
N HIS A 117 1.23 -24.40 16.42
CA HIS A 117 1.30 -25.86 16.61
C HIS A 117 0.31 -26.36 17.65
N ASN A 118 0.20 -25.65 18.79
CA ASN A 118 -0.76 -25.98 19.85
C ASN A 118 -2.21 -25.86 19.38
N HIS A 119 -2.51 -24.87 18.53
CA HIS A 119 -3.84 -24.74 17.93
C HIS A 119 -4.14 -25.86 16.93
N LEU A 120 -3.13 -26.28 16.17
CA LEU A 120 -3.26 -27.30 15.13
C LEU A 120 -3.34 -28.73 15.70
N ALA A 121 -2.70 -28.99 16.85
CA ALA A 121 -2.67 -30.29 17.50
C ALA A 121 -4.07 -30.93 17.70
N PRO A 122 -5.06 -30.28 18.35
CA PRO A 122 -6.39 -30.86 18.53
C PRO A 122 -7.15 -31.04 17.22
N LEU A 123 -6.92 -30.17 16.24
CA LEU A 123 -7.53 -30.28 14.90
C LEU A 123 -7.02 -31.49 14.13
N ARG A 124 -5.78 -31.94 14.40
CA ARG A 124 -5.20 -33.15 13.83
C ARG A 124 -5.52 -34.42 14.61
N SER A 125 -5.81 -34.32 15.92
CA SER A 125 -5.86 -35.48 16.81
C SER A 125 -7.25 -36.13 16.95
N GLY A 126 -8.32 -35.61 16.37
CA GLY A 126 -9.62 -36.29 16.54
C GLY A 126 -10.88 -35.71 15.93
N ALA A 127 -10.86 -34.57 15.23
CA ALA A 127 -12.04 -34.10 14.51
C ALA A 127 -11.93 -34.52 13.03
N PRO A 128 -12.89 -35.29 12.46
CA PRO A 128 -12.94 -35.45 11.01
C PRO A 128 -13.12 -34.06 10.41
N LEU A 129 -12.12 -33.60 9.65
CA LEU A 129 -12.25 -32.36 8.89
C LEU A 129 -13.29 -32.62 7.81
N ILE A 130 -14.53 -32.18 8.06
CA ILE A 130 -15.56 -32.14 7.03
C ILE A 130 -15.01 -31.23 5.93
N SER A 131 -14.83 -31.80 4.75
CA SER A 131 -14.37 -31.05 3.59
C SER A 131 -15.41 -30.00 3.22
N ALA A 132 -14.97 -28.92 2.56
CA ALA A 132 -15.90 -27.91 2.04
C ALA A 132 -16.98 -28.52 1.13
N ALA A 133 -16.66 -29.61 0.42
CA ALA A 133 -17.60 -30.34 -0.41
C ALA A 133 -18.66 -31.09 0.41
N GLU A 134 -18.26 -31.77 1.49
CA GLU A 134 -19.20 -32.46 2.39
C GLU A 134 -20.10 -31.46 3.13
N THR A 135 -19.58 -30.30 3.56
CA THR A 135 -20.40 -29.23 4.15
C THR A 135 -21.42 -28.70 3.15
N ALA A 136 -20.99 -28.43 1.90
CA ALA A 136 -21.89 -27.94 0.85
C ALA A 136 -22.99 -28.96 0.50
N GLN A 137 -22.65 -30.26 0.49
CA GLN A 137 -23.63 -31.31 0.27
C GLN A 137 -24.63 -31.40 1.44
N LEU A 138 -24.15 -31.28 2.69
CA LEU A 138 -25.01 -31.28 3.86
C LEU A 138 -26.02 -30.12 3.84
N ASP A 139 -25.57 -28.92 3.45
CA ASP A 139 -26.43 -27.75 3.31
C ASP A 139 -27.48 -27.96 2.20
N ALA A 140 -27.09 -28.52 1.05
CA ALA A 140 -28.00 -28.83 -0.04
C ALA A 140 -29.04 -29.89 0.33
N ASP A 141 -28.62 -30.95 1.02
CA ASP A 141 -29.51 -32.01 1.51
C ASP A 141 -30.50 -31.45 2.55
N TRP A 142 -30.01 -30.59 3.44
CA TRP A 142 -30.84 -29.90 4.43
C TRP A 142 -31.93 -29.05 3.77
N GLU A 143 -31.57 -28.21 2.80
CA GLU A 143 -32.53 -27.37 2.08
C GLU A 143 -33.58 -28.21 1.34
N ASN A 144 -33.15 -29.28 0.68
CA ASN A 144 -34.03 -30.17 -0.07
C ASN A 144 -35.02 -30.92 0.84
N TRP A 145 -34.51 -31.63 1.85
CA TRP A 145 -35.35 -32.49 2.68
C TRP A 145 -36.27 -31.70 3.60
N ARG A 146 -35.82 -30.53 4.09
CA ARG A 146 -36.71 -29.60 4.81
C ARG A 146 -37.82 -29.08 3.92
N GLY A 147 -37.49 -28.68 2.68
CA GLY A 147 -38.48 -28.23 1.70
C GLY A 147 -39.54 -29.29 1.42
N GLU A 148 -39.11 -30.53 1.23
CA GLU A 148 -40.00 -31.68 1.01
C GLU A 148 -40.88 -31.99 2.22
N TRP A 149 -40.33 -31.97 3.45
CA TRP A 149 -41.10 -32.18 4.67
C TRP A 149 -42.21 -31.14 4.82
N LEU A 150 -41.87 -29.84 4.71
CA LEU A 150 -42.86 -28.75 4.80
C LEU A 150 -43.94 -28.87 3.72
N ARG A 151 -43.54 -29.17 2.48
CA ARG A 151 -44.47 -29.34 1.36
C ARG A 151 -45.44 -30.48 1.61
N ARG A 152 -44.94 -31.66 1.99
CA ARG A 152 -45.76 -32.85 2.25
C ARG A 152 -46.69 -32.66 3.42
N ARG A 153 -46.20 -32.06 4.51
CA ARG A 153 -47.02 -31.71 5.68
C ARG A 153 -48.16 -30.77 5.32
N ASN A 154 -47.89 -29.72 4.55
CA ASN A 154 -48.92 -28.77 4.13
C ASN A 154 -49.99 -29.44 3.27
N VAL A 155 -49.57 -30.28 2.30
CA VAL A 155 -50.50 -31.05 1.47
C VAL A 155 -51.37 -31.95 2.33
N PHE A 156 -50.77 -32.71 3.25
CA PHE A 156 -51.50 -33.57 4.17
C PHE A 156 -52.52 -32.76 4.99
N LYS A 157 -52.10 -31.66 5.64
CA LYS A 157 -53.00 -30.79 6.42
C LYS A 157 -54.17 -30.27 5.58
N THR A 158 -53.92 -29.79 4.36
CA THR A 158 -54.99 -29.31 3.49
C THR A 158 -56.01 -30.41 3.18
N PHE A 159 -55.58 -31.62 2.84
CA PHE A 159 -56.51 -32.73 2.59
C PHE A 159 -57.22 -33.21 3.85
N TRP A 160 -56.50 -33.27 4.98
CA TRP A 160 -57.05 -33.67 6.26
C TRP A 160 -58.12 -32.69 6.73
N ASP A 161 -57.83 -31.38 6.65
CA ASP A 161 -58.78 -30.32 7.00
C ASP A 161 -60.02 -30.40 6.11
N MET A 162 -59.88 -30.60 4.79
CA MET A 162 -61.03 -30.78 3.89
C MET A 162 -61.87 -32.03 4.23
N ALA A 163 -61.22 -33.13 4.61
CA ALA A 163 -61.91 -34.37 4.98
C ALA A 163 -62.60 -34.30 6.35
N THR A 164 -62.10 -33.45 7.25
CA THR A 164 -62.59 -33.34 8.63
C THR A 164 -63.36 -32.06 8.93
N ASP A 165 -63.52 -31.15 7.95
CA ASP A 165 -64.19 -29.85 8.10
C ASP A 165 -65.62 -29.96 8.64
N ALA A 166 -66.35 -31.01 8.24
CA ALA A 166 -67.72 -31.26 8.68
C ALA A 166 -67.82 -32.01 10.03
N LEU A 167 -66.69 -32.46 10.58
CA LEU A 167 -66.66 -33.27 11.80
C LEU A 167 -66.38 -32.40 13.05
N PRO A 168 -67.03 -32.70 14.19
CA PRO A 168 -66.58 -32.19 15.48
C PRO A 168 -65.11 -32.59 15.76
N ARG A 169 -64.39 -31.72 16.46
CA ARG A 169 -62.95 -31.89 16.73
C ARG A 169 -62.60 -33.21 17.44
N GLN A 170 -63.47 -33.70 18.32
CA GLN A 170 -63.26 -34.99 19.00
C GLN A 170 -63.34 -36.16 18.00
N ASP A 171 -64.30 -36.12 17.08
CA ASP A 171 -64.51 -37.18 16.08
C ASP A 171 -63.38 -37.18 15.05
N ALA A 172 -62.89 -35.99 14.66
CA ALA A 172 -61.72 -35.85 13.80
C ALA A 172 -60.45 -36.43 14.46
N ASN A 173 -60.27 -36.22 15.77
CA ASN A 173 -59.14 -36.79 16.51
C ASN A 173 -59.25 -38.32 16.63
N SER A 174 -60.43 -38.85 16.95
CA SER A 174 -60.66 -40.30 17.00
C SER A 174 -60.40 -40.95 15.64
N LEU A 175 -60.86 -40.31 14.54
CA LEU A 175 -60.61 -40.79 13.19
C LEU A 175 -59.11 -40.78 12.84
N ALA A 176 -58.36 -39.75 13.28
CA ALA A 176 -56.91 -39.71 13.08
C ALA A 176 -56.21 -40.87 13.80
N GLU A 177 -56.62 -41.18 15.03
CA GLU A 177 -56.09 -42.31 15.81
C GLU A 177 -56.43 -43.65 15.15
N ASP A 178 -57.67 -43.85 14.71
CA ASP A 178 -58.12 -45.07 14.03
C ASP A 178 -57.39 -45.30 12.70
N LEU A 179 -57.06 -44.22 11.97
CA LEU A 179 -56.28 -44.25 10.74
C LEU A 179 -54.76 -44.33 10.99
N GLY A 180 -54.30 -44.29 12.24
CA GLY A 180 -52.89 -44.36 12.61
C GLY A 180 -52.07 -43.15 12.15
N ILE A 181 -52.67 -41.96 12.14
CA ILE A 181 -52.02 -40.73 11.70
C ILE A 181 -51.15 -40.18 12.84
N GLU A 182 -49.83 -40.15 12.59
CA GLU A 182 -48.85 -39.55 13.49
C GLU A 182 -48.47 -38.14 13.00
N TYR A 183 -48.63 -37.14 13.88
CA TYR A 183 -48.27 -35.75 13.59
C TYR A 183 -46.82 -35.44 14.02
N ASP A 184 -46.27 -34.35 13.49
CA ASP A 184 -44.98 -33.80 13.89
C ASP A 184 -44.85 -33.70 15.43
N THR A 185 -43.78 -34.27 15.97
CA THR A 185 -43.48 -34.27 17.41
C THR A 185 -42.95 -32.92 17.92
N ALA A 186 -42.77 -32.79 19.23
CA ALA A 186 -42.18 -31.59 19.84
C ALA A 186 -40.77 -31.26 19.30
N GLU A 187 -39.99 -32.28 18.91
CA GLU A 187 -38.65 -32.11 18.33
C GLU A 187 -38.70 -31.38 16.98
N HIS A 188 -39.69 -31.71 16.16
CA HIS A 188 -39.93 -31.05 14.87
C HIS A 188 -40.29 -29.57 15.07
N ALA A 189 -41.11 -29.27 16.06
CA ALA A 189 -41.47 -27.89 16.41
C ALA A 189 -40.27 -27.09 16.95
N LEU A 190 -39.38 -27.73 17.73
CA LEU A 190 -38.14 -27.11 18.21
C LEU A 190 -37.17 -26.84 17.05
N LEU A 191 -37.06 -27.77 16.10
CA LEU A 191 -36.22 -27.64 14.91
C LEU A 191 -36.66 -26.44 14.05
N GLU A 192 -37.96 -26.23 13.87
CA GLU A 192 -38.49 -25.07 13.13
C GLU A 192 -38.21 -23.73 13.81
N ARG A 193 -38.10 -23.71 15.14
CA ARG A 193 -37.83 -22.51 15.94
C ARG A 193 -36.34 -22.17 16.02
N ASN A 194 -35.46 -23.07 15.61
CA ASN A 194 -34.03 -22.86 15.61
C ASN A 194 -33.61 -21.81 14.56
N ALA A 195 -32.53 -21.08 14.86
CA ALA A 195 -31.88 -20.11 13.98
C ALA A 195 -31.57 -20.65 12.58
N LEU A 196 -31.26 -21.95 12.46
CA LEU A 196 -31.05 -22.63 11.17
C LEU A 196 -32.31 -22.63 10.28
N CYS A 197 -33.49 -22.66 10.89
CA CYS A 197 -34.79 -22.66 10.21
C CYS A 197 -35.42 -21.27 10.08
N THR A 198 -35.10 -20.34 10.98
CA THR A 198 -35.69 -18.99 10.99
C THR A 198 -34.92 -17.99 10.14
N SER A 199 -33.60 -18.19 9.96
CA SER A 199 -32.76 -17.35 9.10
C SER A 199 -32.96 -17.65 7.61
N LEU A 200 -33.20 -18.92 7.27
CA LEU A 200 -33.53 -19.40 5.94
C LEU A 200 -35.06 -19.49 5.82
N GLY A 201 -35.68 -18.63 5.00
CA GLY A 201 -37.13 -18.68 4.74
C GLY A 201 -37.61 -20.07 4.29
N ALA A 202 -38.92 -20.26 4.15
CA ALA A 202 -39.53 -21.56 3.80
C ALA A 202 -39.04 -22.21 2.48
N LYS A 203 -38.17 -21.52 1.73
CA LYS A 203 -37.51 -21.98 0.49
C LYS A 203 -35.97 -21.97 0.56
N GLY A 204 -35.37 -21.99 1.75
CA GLY A 204 -33.90 -21.95 1.89
C GLY A 204 -33.24 -20.61 1.53
N LYS A 205 -34.01 -19.55 1.22
CA LYS A 205 -33.44 -18.23 0.92
C LYS A 205 -33.44 -17.33 2.16
N PRO A 206 -32.36 -16.58 2.43
CA PRO A 206 -32.32 -15.66 3.54
C PRO A 206 -33.47 -14.66 3.44
N LYS A 207 -34.19 -14.43 4.55
CA LYS A 207 -35.14 -13.32 4.64
C LYS A 207 -34.34 -12.02 4.49
N LYS A 208 -34.61 -11.25 3.43
CA LYS A 208 -34.19 -9.85 3.35
C LYS A 208 -34.85 -9.04 4.46
#